data_AF-A0A8S1CVR6-F1
#
_entry.id   AF-A0A8S1CVR6-F1
#
_cell.length_a   1.000
_cell.length_b   1.000
_cell.length_c   1.000
_cell.angle_alpha   90.00
_cell.angle_beta   90.00
_cell.angle_gamma   90.00
#
_symmetry.space_group_name_H-M   'P 1'
#
loop_
_entity.id
_entity.type
_entity.pdbx_description
1 polymer ?
#
loop_
_entity_poly.entity_id
_entity_poly.type
_entity_poly.pdbx_seq_one_letter_code
_entity_poly.pdbx_strand_id
1 'polypeptide(L)'
;MEQEKPAMESAPTATTDEKSSEAVAAASASDDAAAEAKSLKCNQCGKLFKGQLEVEYHAAKTDHFDFSESTEEIKPLSEEEKKEQIRLMEEKIKQKRKEREEQEKVEALEREKIRIKSGKEMIATRRRLEEDEMKKIMDQRKREKMEDQLARQRIKEKIEQDKLARQAKYSNTPVVEPKAPVQPAAPQPKAPPKDYTETKINVM
;
A
#
# COMPACT_ATOMS: atom_id res chain seq x y z
N MET A 1 -3.47 27.00 -0.87
CA MET A 1 -4.43 27.77 -0.04
C MET A 1 -5.60 26.85 0.22
N GLU A 2 -5.38 25.89 1.11
CA GLU A 2 -6.40 24.97 1.60
C GLU A 2 -6.99 25.55 2.87
N GLN A 3 -8.30 25.35 3.01
CA GLN A 3 -9.18 26.04 3.95
C GLN A 3 -9.02 25.48 5.37
N GLU A 4 -9.00 26.42 6.34
CA GLU A 4 -9.06 26.17 7.78
C GLU A 4 -10.34 25.43 8.21
N LYS A 5 -10.20 24.51 9.16
CA LYS A 5 -11.27 24.10 10.08
C LYS A 5 -10.73 24.12 11.51
N PRO A 6 -11.38 24.83 12.46
CA PRO A 6 -10.90 24.95 13.82
C PRO A 6 -11.38 23.82 14.74
N ALA A 7 -10.58 23.61 15.78
CA ALA A 7 -10.78 22.71 16.90
C ALA A 7 -11.62 23.36 18.03
N MET A 8 -12.43 22.55 18.72
CA MET A 8 -12.81 22.68 20.14
C MET A 8 -13.67 21.43 20.47
N GLU A 9 -13.17 20.42 21.19
CA GLU A 9 -13.02 20.32 22.65
C GLU A 9 -14.36 20.36 23.40
N SER A 10 -14.76 19.21 23.97
CA SER A 10 -14.99 19.03 25.41
C SER A 10 -15.85 17.79 25.69
N ALA A 11 -15.28 16.83 26.41
CA ALA A 11 -16.05 15.96 27.31
C ALA A 11 -16.41 16.76 28.58
N PRO A 12 -17.45 16.36 29.34
CA PRO A 12 -17.11 15.64 30.58
C PRO A 12 -18.10 14.54 31.00
N THR A 13 -17.68 13.92 32.10
CA THR A 13 -18.00 12.66 32.77
C THR A 13 -19.31 12.56 33.57
N ALA A 14 -19.81 11.32 33.64
CA ALA A 14 -20.41 10.56 34.76
C ALA A 14 -21.18 11.27 35.90
N THR A 15 -22.42 10.81 36.15
CA THR A 15 -23.04 10.64 37.49
C THR A 15 -24.14 9.55 37.46
N THR A 16 -24.51 9.09 38.65
CA THR A 16 -25.06 7.79 39.08
C THR A 16 -26.56 7.78 39.43
N ASP A 17 -27.16 6.57 39.35
CA ASP A 17 -28.18 5.92 40.20
C ASP A 17 -29.70 6.29 40.28
N GLU A 18 -30.45 5.21 40.52
CA GLU A 18 -31.82 4.99 41.07
C GLU A 18 -33.14 5.38 40.35
N LYS A 19 -33.81 4.32 39.81
CA LYS A 19 -35.11 3.74 40.20
C LYS A 19 -36.39 4.61 40.38
N SER A 20 -37.42 4.32 39.56
CA SER A 20 -38.86 4.27 39.90
C SER A 20 -39.64 3.66 38.70
N SER A 21 -40.22 2.45 38.78
CA SER A 21 -41.55 2.03 39.27
C SER A 21 -42.74 2.29 38.32
N GLU A 22 -43.56 1.22 38.24
CA GLU A 22 -44.95 1.09 37.75
C GLU A 22 -45.30 0.93 36.26
N ALA A 23 -45.52 -0.34 35.90
CA ALA A 23 -46.85 -0.93 35.67
C ALA A 23 -47.74 -0.37 34.56
N VAL A 24 -47.94 -1.19 33.52
CA VAL A 24 -49.19 -1.27 32.77
C VAL A 24 -49.69 -2.71 32.77
N ALA A 25 -50.99 -2.81 33.04
CA ALA A 25 -51.73 -4.00 33.36
C ALA A 25 -52.10 -4.83 32.12
N ALA A 26 -52.10 -6.14 32.36
CA ALA A 26 -53.19 -7.09 32.10
C ALA A 26 -53.84 -7.22 30.71
N ALA A 27 -53.74 -8.48 30.25
CA ALA A 27 -54.82 -9.32 29.74
C ALA A 27 -55.12 -9.30 28.23
N SER A 28 -54.73 -10.40 27.56
CA SER A 28 -55.72 -11.35 27.03
C SER A 28 -55.07 -12.73 26.88
N ALA A 29 -55.33 -13.61 27.86
CA ALA A 29 -55.32 -15.04 27.61
C ALA A 29 -56.65 -15.38 26.93
N SER A 30 -56.57 -16.01 25.77
CA SER A 30 -57.70 -16.64 25.10
C SER A 30 -57.25 -18.02 24.73
N ASP A 31 -57.38 -18.94 25.68
CA ASP A 31 -57.42 -20.37 25.45
C ASP A 31 -58.71 -20.67 24.67
N ASP A 32 -58.61 -20.74 23.35
CA ASP A 32 -59.65 -21.35 22.51
C ASP A 32 -59.26 -22.82 22.29
N ALA A 33 -59.91 -23.69 23.07
CA ALA A 33 -59.80 -25.12 22.96
C ALA A 33 -60.57 -25.60 21.71
N ALA A 34 -59.94 -25.51 20.54
CA ALA A 34 -60.39 -26.12 19.31
C ALA A 34 -59.24 -26.93 18.70
N ALA A 35 -59.29 -28.25 18.91
CA ALA A 35 -58.54 -29.29 18.20
C ALA A 35 -57.11 -28.93 17.77
N GLU A 36 -56.12 -29.04 18.67
CA GLU A 36 -54.71 -28.84 18.35
C GLU A 36 -54.26 -29.74 17.17
N ALA A 37 -54.10 -29.13 16.01
CA ALA A 37 -53.44 -29.74 14.87
C ALA A 37 -51.96 -29.97 15.22
N LYS A 38 -51.58 -31.24 15.33
CA LYS A 38 -50.23 -31.66 15.74
C LYS A 38 -49.13 -31.34 14.71
N SER A 39 -49.48 -30.89 13.50
CA SER A 39 -48.54 -30.45 12.47
C SER A 39 -49.18 -29.50 11.46
N LEU A 40 -48.40 -28.59 10.85
CA LEU A 40 -48.85 -27.70 9.77
C LEU A 40 -48.16 -28.08 8.46
N LYS A 41 -48.90 -28.16 7.35
CA LYS A 41 -48.38 -28.44 6.01
C LYS A 41 -48.39 -27.19 5.14
N CYS A 42 -47.30 -26.90 4.42
CA CYS A 42 -47.32 -25.89 3.38
C CYS A 42 -47.97 -26.46 2.11
N ASN A 43 -49.02 -25.82 1.61
CA ASN A 43 -49.74 -26.28 0.40
C ASN A 43 -48.96 -26.00 -0.90
N GLN A 44 -47.98 -25.10 -0.87
CA GLN A 44 -47.18 -24.73 -2.04
C GLN A 44 -46.05 -25.72 -2.32
N CYS A 45 -45.49 -26.34 -1.27
CA CYS A 45 -44.37 -27.29 -1.42
C CYS A 45 -44.55 -28.63 -0.68
N GLY A 46 -45.70 -28.85 -0.04
CA GLY A 46 -46.06 -30.11 0.63
C GLY A 46 -45.22 -30.46 1.86
N LYS A 47 -44.43 -29.53 2.40
CA LYS A 47 -43.59 -29.79 3.58
C LYS A 47 -44.43 -29.73 4.86
N LEU A 48 -44.21 -30.71 5.74
CA LEU A 48 -44.85 -30.80 7.05
C LEU A 48 -43.92 -30.19 8.11
N PHE A 49 -44.50 -29.40 9.01
CA PHE A 49 -43.83 -28.66 10.07
C PHE A 49 -44.38 -29.08 11.42
N LYS A 50 -43.51 -29.17 12.42
CA LYS A 50 -43.88 -29.64 13.78
C LYS A 50 -44.49 -28.56 14.65
N GLY A 51 -44.33 -27.28 14.28
CA GLY A 51 -44.85 -26.16 15.06
C GLY A 51 -44.64 -24.81 14.36
N GLN A 52 -45.22 -23.77 14.96
CA GLN A 52 -45.31 -22.41 14.39
C GLN A 52 -43.93 -21.80 14.04
N LEU A 53 -42.89 -22.04 14.84
CA LEU A 53 -41.55 -21.49 14.58
C LEU A 53 -40.91 -22.03 13.29
N GLU A 54 -41.21 -23.28 12.92
CA GLU A 54 -40.66 -23.90 11.71
C GLU A 54 -41.40 -23.40 10.45
N VAL A 55 -42.70 -23.09 10.61
CA VAL A 55 -43.55 -22.43 9.62
C VAL A 55 -43.08 -21.00 9.35
N GLU A 56 -42.77 -20.24 10.39
CA GLU A 56 -42.21 -18.89 10.26
C GLU A 56 -40.84 -18.90 9.56
N TYR A 57 -39.97 -19.84 9.92
CA TYR A 57 -38.68 -20.00 9.23
C TYR A 57 -38.87 -20.39 7.76
N HIS A 58 -39.85 -21.25 7.46
CA HIS A 58 -40.17 -21.64 6.09
C HIS A 58 -40.72 -20.46 5.29
N ALA A 59 -41.65 -19.69 5.86
CA ALA A 59 -42.18 -18.48 5.26
C ALA A 59 -41.06 -17.48 4.96
N ALA A 60 -40.14 -17.22 5.90
CA ALA A 60 -39.03 -16.29 5.70
C ALA A 60 -37.97 -16.77 4.70
N LYS A 61 -37.84 -18.09 4.49
CA LYS A 61 -36.80 -18.67 3.62
C LYS A 61 -37.28 -18.93 2.20
N THR A 62 -38.55 -19.29 2.04
CA THR A 62 -39.12 -19.68 0.74
C THR A 62 -40.35 -18.86 0.33
N ASP A 63 -40.75 -17.87 1.12
CA ASP A 63 -41.90 -16.98 0.86
C ASP A 63 -43.20 -17.75 0.55
N HIS A 64 -43.43 -18.84 1.28
CA HIS A 64 -44.69 -19.58 1.22
C HIS A 64 -45.56 -19.20 2.42
N PHE A 65 -46.81 -18.80 2.16
CA PHE A 65 -47.73 -18.31 3.18
C PHE A 65 -48.98 -19.19 3.36
N ASP A 66 -49.23 -20.13 2.45
CA ASP A 66 -50.40 -21.02 2.51
C ASP A 66 -50.08 -22.29 3.31
N PHE A 67 -50.49 -22.28 4.59
CA PHE A 67 -50.36 -23.42 5.49
C PHE A 67 -51.73 -24.00 5.84
N SER A 68 -51.85 -25.33 5.87
CA SER A 68 -53.03 -26.03 6.36
C SER A 68 -52.67 -26.99 7.49
N GLU A 69 -53.60 -27.16 8.42
CA GLU A 69 -53.46 -28.05 9.56
C GLU A 69 -53.55 -29.51 9.09
N SER A 70 -52.54 -30.34 9.40
CA SER A 70 -52.48 -31.75 9.01
C SER A 70 -52.29 -32.62 10.25
N THR A 71 -53.02 -33.73 10.34
CA THR A 71 -53.02 -34.65 11.49
C THR A 71 -51.91 -35.72 11.45
N GLU A 72 -50.97 -35.61 10.52
CA GLU A 72 -49.85 -36.54 10.41
C GLU A 72 -48.80 -36.23 11.48
N GLU A 73 -48.76 -37.05 12.53
CA GLU A 73 -47.69 -37.01 13.53
C GLU A 73 -46.35 -37.34 12.84
N ILE A 74 -45.53 -36.31 12.61
CA ILE A 74 -44.17 -36.50 12.13
C ILE A 74 -43.44 -37.32 13.19
N LYS A 75 -43.18 -38.59 12.88
CA LYS A 75 -42.44 -39.50 13.75
C LYS A 75 -41.17 -38.78 14.21
N PRO A 76 -41.03 -38.47 15.52
CA PRO A 76 -39.87 -37.76 16.00
C PRO A 76 -38.63 -38.57 15.62
N LEU A 77 -37.60 -37.93 15.05
CA LEU A 77 -36.35 -38.60 14.69
C LEU A 77 -35.94 -39.52 15.84
N SER A 78 -35.60 -40.76 15.49
CA SER A 78 -35.25 -41.79 16.47
C SER A 78 -34.12 -41.28 17.35
N GLU A 79 -34.07 -41.73 18.61
CA GLU A 79 -33.05 -41.26 19.55
C GLU A 79 -31.63 -41.55 19.05
N GLU A 80 -31.46 -42.54 18.16
CA GLU A 80 -30.19 -42.91 17.57
C GLU A 80 -29.74 -41.93 16.48
N GLU A 81 -30.62 -41.55 15.54
CA GLU A 81 -30.30 -40.58 14.49
C GLU A 81 -30.00 -39.18 15.06
N LYS A 82 -30.71 -38.79 16.13
CA LYS A 82 -30.41 -37.54 16.85
C LYS A 82 -29.03 -37.58 17.50
N LYS A 83 -28.64 -38.70 18.10
CA LYS A 83 -27.31 -38.87 18.71
C LYS A 83 -26.22 -38.83 17.65
N GLU A 84 -26.40 -39.46 16.50
CA GLU A 84 -25.44 -39.39 15.40
C GLU A 84 -25.32 -37.98 14.82
N GLN A 85 -26.44 -37.27 14.65
CA GLN A 85 -26.44 -35.90 14.16
C GLN A 85 -25.73 -34.97 15.16
N ILE A 86 -25.94 -35.15 16.46
CA ILE A 86 -25.21 -34.41 17.50
C ILE A 86 -23.72 -34.71 17.43
N ARG A 87 -23.32 -35.99 17.31
CA ARG A 87 -21.90 -36.38 17.18
C ARG A 87 -21.23 -35.78 15.94
N LEU A 88 -21.90 -35.80 14.79
CA LEU A 88 -21.40 -35.19 13.55
C LEU A 88 -21.25 -33.66 13.69
N MET A 89 -22.18 -33.01 14.39
CA MET A 89 -22.10 -31.57 14.66
C MET A 89 -20.97 -31.24 15.64
N GLU A 90 -20.79 -32.02 16.70
CA GLU A 90 -19.70 -31.88 17.66
C GLU A 90 -18.33 -32.09 16.99
N GLU A 91 -18.19 -33.10 16.14
CA GLU A 91 -16.96 -33.35 15.38
C GLU A 91 -16.65 -32.18 14.43
N LYS A 92 -17.65 -31.65 13.73
CA LYS A 92 -17.48 -30.48 12.85
C LYS A 92 -17.11 -29.22 13.64
N ILE A 93 -17.69 -29.01 14.82
CA ILE A 93 -17.33 -27.89 15.71
C ILE A 93 -15.89 -28.07 16.21
N LYS A 94 -15.49 -29.27 16.59
CA LYS A 94 -14.14 -29.58 17.06
C LYS A 94 -13.10 -29.38 15.96
N GLN A 95 -13.40 -29.78 14.73
CA GLN A 95 -12.56 -29.52 13.56
C GLN A 95 -12.39 -28.03 13.32
N LYS A 96 -13.48 -27.26 13.27
CA LYS A 96 -13.42 -25.79 13.11
C LYS A 96 -12.66 -25.08 14.22
N ARG A 97 -12.73 -25.58 15.46
CA ARG A 97 -11.95 -25.03 16.58
C ARG A 97 -10.45 -25.26 16.41
N LYS A 98 -10.05 -26.47 16.00
CA LYS A 98 -8.65 -26.79 15.73
C LYS A 98 -8.09 -25.98 14.58
N GLU A 99 -8.84 -25.87 13.49
CA GLU A 99 -8.45 -25.06 12.33
C GLU A 99 -8.26 -23.60 12.72
N ARG A 100 -9.18 -23.02 13.51
CA ARG A 100 -9.04 -21.66 14.03
C ARG A 100 -7.79 -21.51 14.89
N GLU A 101 -7.53 -22.45 15.80
CA GLU A 101 -6.35 -22.41 16.68
C GLU A 101 -5.04 -22.51 15.87
N GLU A 102 -5.00 -23.34 14.83
CA GLU A 102 -3.86 -23.45 13.92
C GLU A 102 -3.66 -22.17 13.10
N GLN A 103 -4.73 -21.57 12.58
CA GLN A 103 -4.69 -20.30 11.88
C GLN A 103 -4.18 -19.18 12.79
N GLU A 104 -4.70 -19.05 14.01
CA GLU A 104 -4.25 -18.05 14.99
C GLU A 104 -2.77 -18.24 15.35
N LYS A 105 -2.28 -19.49 15.48
CA LYS A 105 -0.85 -19.77 15.68
C LYS A 105 0.00 -19.35 14.49
N VAL A 106 -0.45 -19.64 13.27
CA VAL A 106 0.27 -19.26 12.04
C VAL A 106 0.30 -17.73 11.91
N GLU A 107 -0.82 -17.05 12.10
CA GLU A 107 -0.93 -15.60 12.06
C GLU A 107 -0.06 -14.93 13.14
N ALA A 108 0.03 -15.51 14.34
CA ALA A 108 0.92 -15.03 15.39
C ALA A 108 2.40 -15.15 14.99
N LEU A 109 2.80 -16.29 14.43
CA LEU A 109 4.16 -16.49 13.91
C LEU A 109 4.47 -15.58 12.73
N GLU A 110 3.51 -15.33 11.85
CA GLU A 110 3.66 -14.41 10.72
C GLU A 110 3.78 -12.97 11.19
N ARG A 111 2.98 -12.53 12.16
CA ARG A 111 3.08 -11.19 12.77
C ARG A 111 4.47 -10.97 13.37
N GLU A 112 5.01 -11.96 14.08
CA GLU A 112 6.38 -11.88 14.61
C GLU A 112 7.44 -11.88 13.50
N LYS A 113 7.29 -12.73 12.47
CA LYS A 113 8.16 -12.72 11.29
C LYS A 113 8.15 -11.36 10.60
N ILE A 114 6.99 -10.72 10.46
CA ILE A 114 6.86 -9.39 9.85
C ILE A 114 7.61 -8.35 10.68
N ARG A 115 7.48 -8.36 12.02
CA ARG A 115 8.24 -7.46 12.91
C ARG A 115 9.76 -7.62 12.71
N ILE A 116 10.24 -8.85 12.62
CA ILE A 116 11.68 -9.12 12.44
C ILE A 116 12.12 -8.72 11.03
N LYS A 117 11.33 -9.04 10.01
CA LYS A 117 11.61 -8.72 8.61
C LYS A 117 11.63 -7.22 8.40
N SER A 118 10.68 -6.45 8.93
CA SER A 118 10.65 -5.00 8.77
C SER A 118 11.88 -4.33 9.39
N GLY A 119 12.31 -4.75 10.59
CA GLY A 119 13.53 -4.26 11.19
C GLY A 119 14.78 -4.57 10.35
N LYS A 120 14.89 -5.79 9.83
CA LYS A 120 15.99 -6.20 8.93
C LYS A 120 15.94 -5.46 7.59
N GLU A 121 14.75 -5.24 7.05
CA GLU A 121 14.53 -4.56 5.77
C GLU A 121 14.93 -3.09 5.87
N MET A 122 14.64 -2.41 6.97
CA MET A 122 15.08 -1.02 7.20
C MET A 122 16.61 -0.91 7.21
N ILE A 123 17.30 -1.83 7.87
CA ILE A 123 18.77 -1.87 7.91
C ILE A 123 19.33 -2.22 6.53
N ALA A 124 18.77 -3.22 5.86
CA ALA A 124 19.20 -3.63 4.52
C ALA A 124 18.98 -2.52 3.48
N THR A 125 17.89 -1.76 3.59
CA THR A 125 17.59 -0.62 2.71
C THR A 125 18.59 0.50 2.93
N ARG A 126 18.90 0.87 4.18
CA ARG A 126 19.95 1.86 4.48
C ARG A 126 21.30 1.45 3.89
N ARG A 127 21.71 0.19 4.11
CA ARG A 127 22.97 -0.34 3.58
C ARG A 127 23.00 -0.32 2.05
N ARG A 128 21.90 -0.67 1.38
CA ARG A 128 21.81 -0.59 -0.09
C ARG A 128 21.95 0.83 -0.60
N LEU A 129 21.32 1.80 0.06
CA LEU A 129 21.46 3.21 -0.30
C LEU A 129 22.92 3.68 -0.17
N GLU A 130 23.59 3.34 0.92
CA GLU A 130 25.02 3.66 1.14
C GLU A 130 25.92 2.99 0.08
N GLU A 131 25.68 1.72 -0.24
CA GLU A 131 26.40 0.99 -1.29
C GLU A 131 26.18 1.61 -2.68
N ASP A 132 24.95 2.01 -3.00
CA ASP A 132 24.61 2.67 -4.27
C ASP A 132 25.21 4.07 -4.38
N GLU A 133 25.25 4.84 -3.29
CA GLU A 133 25.93 6.13 -3.24
C GLU A 133 27.43 5.98 -3.46
N MET A 134 28.07 5.04 -2.77
CA MET A 134 29.50 4.75 -2.96
C MET A 134 29.79 4.28 -4.40
N LYS A 135 28.93 3.43 -4.95
CA LYS A 135 29.06 2.96 -6.34
C LYS A 135 28.93 4.11 -7.33
N LYS A 136 27.95 5.00 -7.15
CA LYS A 136 27.79 6.19 -7.99
C LYS A 136 29.02 7.09 -7.96
N ILE A 137 29.61 7.32 -6.79
CA ILE A 137 30.85 8.10 -6.65
C ILE A 137 32.01 7.43 -7.41
N MET A 138 32.17 6.12 -7.27
CA MET A 138 33.23 5.38 -7.96
C MET A 138 33.03 5.37 -9.48
N ASP A 139 31.80 5.22 -9.96
CA ASP A 139 31.47 5.22 -11.37
C ASP A 139 31.62 6.62 -11.99
N GLN A 140 31.24 7.68 -11.27
CA GLN A 140 31.50 9.08 -11.67
C GLN A 140 33.00 9.34 -11.78
N ARG A 141 33.79 8.97 -10.77
CA ARG A 141 35.24 9.12 -10.79
C ARG A 141 35.90 8.36 -11.96
N LYS A 142 35.40 7.16 -12.28
CA LYS A 142 35.87 6.41 -13.46
C LYS A 142 35.48 7.10 -14.76
N ARG A 143 34.26 7.61 -14.86
CA ARG A 143 33.78 8.32 -16.05
C ARG A 143 34.59 9.59 -16.31
N GLU A 144 34.77 10.43 -15.29
CA GLU A 144 35.60 11.64 -15.36
C GLU A 144 37.04 11.29 -15.77
N LYS A 145 37.63 10.25 -15.17
CA LYS A 145 38.97 9.79 -15.52
C LYS A 145 39.07 9.30 -16.98
N MET A 146 38.02 8.70 -17.53
CA MET A 146 37.98 8.27 -18.93
C MET A 146 37.78 9.45 -19.89
N GLU A 147 36.90 10.39 -19.52
CA GLU A 147 36.65 11.62 -20.29
C GLU A 147 37.91 12.49 -20.36
N ASP A 148 38.63 12.64 -19.24
CA ASP A 148 39.91 13.34 -19.18
C ASP A 148 40.97 12.67 -20.06
N GLN A 149 41.03 11.35 -20.05
CA GLN A 149 41.94 10.60 -20.92
C GLN A 149 41.61 10.82 -22.39
N LEU A 150 40.32 10.74 -22.76
CA LEU A 150 39.86 11.00 -24.12
C LEU A 150 40.12 12.45 -24.55
N ALA A 151 39.92 13.42 -23.65
CA ALA A 151 40.23 14.82 -23.92
C ALA A 151 41.72 15.04 -24.18
N ARG A 152 42.59 14.43 -23.37
CA ARG A 152 44.05 14.45 -23.57
C ARG A 152 44.44 13.77 -24.89
N GLN A 153 43.83 12.64 -25.24
CA GLN A 153 44.04 11.97 -26.53
C GLN A 153 43.64 12.86 -27.70
N ARG A 154 42.46 13.50 -27.66
CA ARG A 154 42.01 14.45 -28.69
C ARG A 154 42.96 15.63 -28.87
N ILE A 155 43.50 16.18 -27.78
CA ILE A 155 44.50 17.26 -27.86
C ILE A 155 45.79 16.74 -28.50
N LYS A 156 46.26 15.56 -28.08
CA LYS A 156 47.46 14.92 -28.62
C LYS A 156 47.33 14.67 -30.13
N GLU A 157 46.20 14.15 -30.57
CA GLU A 157 45.89 13.94 -32.00
C GLU A 157 45.89 15.26 -32.79
N LYS A 158 45.30 16.33 -32.24
CA LYS A 158 45.33 17.66 -32.89
C LYS A 158 46.74 18.20 -33.03
N ILE A 159 47.58 18.04 -32.00
CA ILE A 159 48.99 18.47 -32.04
C ILE A 159 49.76 17.63 -33.07
N GLU A 160 49.51 16.33 -33.15
CA GLU A 160 50.13 15.45 -34.13
C GLU A 160 49.72 15.81 -35.56
N GLN A 161 48.43 16.08 -35.79
CA GLN A 161 47.93 16.56 -37.08
C GLN A 161 48.55 17.92 -37.47
N ASP A 162 48.64 18.89 -36.56
CA ASP A 162 49.30 20.18 -36.84
C ASP A 162 50.80 20.00 -37.12
N LYS A 163 51.47 19.12 -36.36
CA LYS A 163 52.89 18.80 -36.56
C LYS A 163 53.12 18.15 -37.92
N LEU A 164 52.30 17.18 -38.32
CA LEU A 164 52.36 16.54 -39.62
C LEU A 164 52.05 17.53 -40.74
N ALA A 165 51.04 18.39 -40.59
CA ALA A 165 50.70 19.43 -41.56
C ALA A 165 51.84 20.45 -41.71
N ARG A 166 52.51 20.84 -40.62
CA ARG A 166 53.67 21.73 -40.64
C ARG A 166 54.87 21.06 -41.30
N GLN A 167 55.14 19.80 -40.97
CA GLN A 167 56.21 19.03 -41.59
C GLN A 167 55.98 18.87 -43.09
N ALA A 168 54.75 18.53 -43.51
CA ALA A 168 54.37 18.44 -44.92
C ALA A 168 54.55 19.77 -45.64
N LYS A 169 54.10 20.89 -45.05
CA LYS A 169 54.32 22.24 -45.60
C LYS A 169 55.81 22.56 -45.71
N TYR A 170 56.62 22.30 -44.69
CA TYR A 170 58.06 22.57 -44.70
C TYR A 170 58.81 21.69 -45.71
N SER A 171 58.41 20.43 -45.89
CA SER A 171 58.98 19.54 -46.90
C SER A 171 58.60 19.90 -48.34
N ASN A 172 57.54 20.69 -48.54
CA ASN A 172 56.97 21.00 -49.84
C ASN A 172 57.16 22.48 -50.25
N THR A 173 57.97 23.25 -49.52
CA THR A 173 58.36 24.63 -49.88
C THR A 173 59.85 24.69 -50.25
N PRO A 174 60.23 24.99 -51.50
CA PRO A 174 61.58 25.42 -51.81
C PRO A 174 61.82 26.82 -51.20
N VAL A 175 63.00 27.03 -50.62
CA VAL A 175 63.43 28.26 -49.95
C VAL A 175 63.22 29.48 -50.86
N VAL A 176 62.38 30.42 -50.43
CA VAL A 176 62.30 31.77 -51.02
C VAL A 176 62.65 32.80 -49.95
N GLU A 177 63.60 33.66 -50.34
CA GLU A 177 64.20 34.87 -49.72
C GLU A 177 63.38 35.71 -48.73
N PRO A 178 64.06 36.41 -47.79
CA PRO A 178 63.41 37.30 -46.83
C PRO A 178 63.07 38.65 -47.46
N LYS A 179 61.84 39.13 -47.27
CA LYS A 179 61.41 40.48 -47.68
C LYS A 179 61.11 41.37 -46.47
N ALA A 180 62.07 42.26 -46.19
CA ALA A 180 62.00 43.69 -45.83
C ALA A 180 61.11 44.21 -44.64
N PRO A 181 61.44 45.39 -44.06
CA PRO A 181 61.26 45.71 -42.64
C PRO A 181 59.93 46.36 -42.24
N VAL A 182 59.66 46.28 -40.94
CA VAL A 182 58.53 46.84 -40.19
C VAL A 182 58.61 48.37 -40.13
N GLN A 183 57.50 49.06 -40.41
CA GLN A 183 57.34 50.51 -40.18
C GLN A 183 57.08 50.78 -38.69
N PRO A 184 57.65 51.84 -38.07
CA PRO A 184 57.35 52.20 -36.69
C PRO A 184 55.99 52.90 -36.60
N ALA A 185 55.03 52.26 -35.93
CA ALA A 185 53.77 52.89 -35.53
C ALA A 185 54.01 53.90 -34.38
N ALA A 186 53.45 55.10 -34.52
CA ALA A 186 53.54 56.18 -33.54
C ALA A 186 52.99 55.77 -32.15
N PRO A 187 53.55 56.30 -31.04
CA PRO A 187 53.10 55.95 -29.70
C PRO A 187 51.71 56.55 -29.42
N GLN A 188 50.71 55.70 -29.25
CA GLN A 188 49.43 56.10 -28.65
C GLN A 188 49.55 56.10 -27.12
N PRO A 189 48.95 57.08 -26.42
CA PRO A 189 48.99 57.13 -24.96
C PRO A 189 48.24 55.94 -24.36
N LYS A 190 48.91 55.17 -23.50
CA LYS A 190 48.30 54.08 -22.73
C LYS A 190 47.35 54.68 -21.71
N ALA A 191 46.08 54.28 -21.76
CA ALA A 191 45.13 54.57 -20.68
C ALA A 191 45.60 53.91 -19.37
N PRO A 192 45.43 54.57 -18.21
CA PRO A 192 45.85 54.01 -16.93
C PRO A 192 45.08 52.72 -16.61
N PRO A 193 45.69 51.78 -15.86
CA PRO A 193 45.02 50.56 -15.45
C PRO A 193 43.81 50.92 -14.58
N LYS A 194 42.65 50.32 -14.91
CA LYS A 194 41.44 50.47 -14.12
C LYS A 194 41.49 49.46 -12.98
N ASP A 195 41.71 49.93 -11.76
CA ASP A 195 41.55 49.13 -10.55
C ASP A 195 40.05 48.95 -10.26
N TYR A 196 39.55 47.74 -10.53
CA TYR A 196 38.17 47.34 -10.22
C TYR A 196 38.12 46.67 -8.85
N THR A 197 38.37 47.43 -7.78
CA THR A 197 38.31 46.90 -6.40
C THR A 197 36.95 47.07 -5.72
N GLU A 198 36.04 47.85 -6.31
CA GLU A 198 34.65 47.95 -5.83
C GLU A 198 33.68 47.86 -7.00
N THR A 199 32.87 46.80 -7.02
CA THR A 199 31.71 46.68 -7.91
C THR A 199 30.46 46.80 -7.06
N LYS A 200 29.82 47.98 -7.05
CA LYS A 200 28.46 48.12 -6.48
C LYS A 200 27.45 47.68 -7.52
N ILE A 201 26.88 46.50 -7.28
CA ILE A 201 25.76 45.97 -8.06
C ILE A 201 24.50 46.63 -7.51
N ASN A 202 23.88 47.52 -8.28
CA ASN A 202 22.53 48.00 -7.95
C ASN A 202 21.53 46.92 -8.37
N VAL A 203 20.94 46.27 -7.37
CA VAL A 203 19.75 45.43 -7.54
C VAL A 203 18.56 46.37 -7.69
N MET A 204 17.83 46.23 -8.79
CA MET A 204 16.58 46.93 -9.08
C MET A 204 15.40 46.00 -8.80
#